data_AF-A0A929HA65-F1
#
_entry.id   AF-A0A929HA65-F1
#
_cell.length_a   1.000
_cell.length_b   1.000
_cell.length_c   1.000
_cell.angle_alpha   90.00
_cell.angle_beta   90.00
_cell.angle_gamma   90.00
#
_symmetry.space_group_name_H-M   'P 1'
#
loop_
_entity.id
_entity.type
_entity.pdbx_description
1 polymer ?
#
loop_
_entity_poly.entity_id
_entity_poly.type
_entity_poly.pdbx_seq_one_letter_code
_entity_poly.pdbx_strand_id
1 'polypeptide(L)' 'MNFALIGFIFYLVVILVVGFITYNINKSHKDFFIADRKLNPWVVAFSERASGESAWLLLGLPGAAFAS' A
#
# COMPACT_ATOMS: atom_id res chain seq x y z
N MET A 1 25.73 -5.37 7.01
CA MET A 1 24.49 -4.90 6.35
C MET A 1 23.78 -3.96 7.31
N ASN A 2 23.42 -2.74 6.89
CA ASN A 2 22.69 -1.80 7.76
C ASN A 2 21.28 -2.37 8.06
N PHE A 3 20.86 -2.35 9.33
CA PHE A 3 19.52 -2.80 9.75
C PHE A 3 18.40 -2.11 8.96
N ALA A 4 18.57 -0.82 8.62
CA ALA A 4 17.62 -0.08 7.80
C ALA A 4 17.48 -0.67 6.38
N LEU A 5 18.60 -1.09 5.79
CA LEU A 5 18.63 -1.64 4.42
C LEU A 5 17.99 -3.04 4.39
N ILE A 6 18.24 -3.85 5.43
CA ILE A 6 17.57 -5.15 5.60
C ILE A 6 16.05 -4.96 5.74
N GLY A 7 15.61 -4.04 6.60
CA GLY A 7 14.20 -3.74 6.78
C GLY A 7 13.52 -3.25 5.50
N PHE A 8 14.21 -2.39 4.74
CA PHE A 8 13.70 -1.89 3.45
C PHE A 8 13.54 -3.00 2.41
N ILE A 9 14.57 -3.85 2.23
CA ILE A 9 14.49 -4.98 1.30
C ILE A 9 13.37 -5.93 1.72
N PHE A 10 13.26 -6.23 3.01
CA PHE A 10 12.21 -7.10 3.54
C PHE A 10 10.82 -6.56 3.23
N TYR A 11 10.58 -5.27 3.47
CA TYR A 11 9.32 -4.59 3.13
C TYR A 11 8.97 -4.71 1.64
N LEU A 12 9.94 -4.47 0.75
CA LEU A 12 9.72 -4.60 -0.69
C LEU A 12 9.35 -6.04 -1.09
N VAL A 13 10.04 -7.02 -0.53
CA VAL A 13 9.74 -8.44 -0.78
C VAL A 13 8.31 -8.77 -0.32
N VAL A 14 7.90 -8.31 0.85
CA VAL A 14 6.53 -8.54 1.36
C VAL A 14 5.48 -7.97 0.39
N ILE A 15 5.66 -6.74 -0.09
CA ILE A 15 4.72 -6.13 -1.05
C ILE A 15 4.66 -6.93 -2.37
N LEU A 16 5.81 -7.34 -2.90
CA LEU A 16 5.86 -8.12 -4.13
C LEU A 16 5.17 -9.47 -3.99
N VAL A 17 5.36 -10.16 -2.86
CA VAL A 17 4.71 -11.43 -2.55
C VAL A 17 3.19 -11.25 -2.52
N VAL A 18 2.68 -10.21 -1.86
CA VAL A 18 1.23 -9.91 -1.82
C VAL A 18 0.70 -9.66 -3.24
N GLY A 19 1.44 -8.91 -4.07
CA GLY A 19 1.08 -8.66 -5.46
C GLY A 19 1.01 -9.94 -6.29
N PHE A 20 1.99 -10.83 -6.15
CA PHE A 20 2.04 -12.08 -6.89
C PHE A 20 0.94 -13.07 -6.49
N ILE A 21 0.61 -13.14 -5.19
CA ILE A 21 -0.53 -13.94 -4.70
C ILE A 21 -1.84 -13.40 -5.31
N THR A 22 -2.02 -12.08 -5.27
CA THR A 22 -3.26 -11.43 -5.72
C THR A 22 -3.44 -11.49 -7.24
N TYR A 23 -2.34 -11.51 -8.00
CA TYR A 23 -2.36 -11.69 -9.46
C TYR A 23 -3.14 -12.94 -9.89
N ASN A 24 -2.99 -14.05 -9.17
CA ASN A 24 -3.68 -15.28 -9.53
C ASN A 24 -5.18 -15.28 -9.15
N ILE A 25 -5.61 -14.35 -8.30
CA ILE A 25 -6.99 -14.20 -7.81
C ILE A 25 -7.84 -13.36 -8.80
N ASN A 26 -7.22 -12.39 -9.47
CA ASN A 26 -7.90 -11.51 -10.43
C ASN A 26 -8.08 -12.21 -11.79
N LYS A 27 -9.20 -12.92 -11.99
CA LYS A 27 -9.51 -13.60 -13.26
C LYS A 27 -10.49 -12.83 -14.15
N SER A 28 -11.30 -11.92 -13.58
CA SER A 28 -12.31 -11.13 -14.30
C SER A 28 -12.17 -9.63 -14.06
N HIS A 29 -12.73 -8.82 -14.97
CA HIS A 29 -12.82 -7.36 -14.79
C HIS A 29 -13.59 -6.99 -13.50
N LYS A 30 -14.64 -7.73 -13.13
CA LYS A 30 -15.38 -7.47 -11.88
C LYS A 30 -14.51 -7.72 -10.65
N ASP A 31 -13.68 -8.76 -10.67
CA ASP A 31 -12.77 -9.06 -9.57
C ASP A 31 -11.71 -7.96 -9.44
N PHE A 32 -11.24 -7.42 -10.56
CA PHE A 32 -10.27 -6.34 -10.55
C PHE A 32 -10.84 -5.01 -10.01
N PHE A 33 -12.06 -4.64 -10.39
CA PHE A 33 -12.63 -3.33 -10.01
C PHE A 33 -13.24 -3.28 -8.61
N ILE A 34 -13.85 -4.37 -8.14
CA ILE A 34 -14.58 -4.39 -6.85
C ILE A 34 -14.18 -5.56 -5.95
N ALA A 35 -13.14 -6.32 -6.31
CA ALA A 35 -12.71 -7.52 -5.57
C ALA A 35 -13.88 -8.49 -5.29
N ASP A 36 -14.82 -8.58 -6.24
CA ASP A 36 -16.06 -9.35 -6.15
C ASP A 36 -16.89 -9.08 -4.88
N ARG A 37 -16.74 -7.89 -4.27
CA ARG A 37 -17.31 -7.51 -2.96
C ARG A 37 -16.94 -8.45 -1.81
N LYS A 38 -15.83 -9.19 -1.94
CA LYS A 38 -15.35 -10.15 -0.93
C LYS A 38 -14.40 -9.52 0.10
N LEU A 39 -14.03 -8.25 -0.07
CA LEU A 39 -13.15 -7.55 0.87
C LEU A 39 -13.90 -7.22 2.18
N ASN A 40 -13.27 -7.55 3.30
CA ASN A 40 -13.79 -7.24 4.63
C ASN A 40 -13.81 -5.70 4.84
N PRO A 41 -14.88 -5.12 5.38
CA PRO A 41 -15.02 -3.66 5.60
C PRO A 41 -13.81 -2.97 6.23
N TRP A 42 -13.13 -3.61 7.18
CA TRP A 42 -11.94 -3.04 7.82
C TRP A 42 -10.77 -2.88 6.84
N VAL A 43 -10.56 -3.85 5.95
CA VAL A 43 -9.50 -3.80 4.93
C VAL A 43 -9.78 -2.66 3.95
N VAL A 44 -11.04 -2.46 3.58
CA VAL A 44 -11.46 -1.35 2.71
C VAL A 44 -11.20 0.00 3.38
N ALA A 45 -11.53 0.14 4.68
CA ALA A 45 -11.29 1.37 5.42
C ALA A 45 -9.80 1.71 5.55
N PHE A 46 -8.94 0.72 5.84
CA PHE A 46 -7.48 0.93 5.86
C PHE A 46 -6.93 1.28 4.48
N SER A 47 -7.43 0.64 3.42
CA SER A 47 -7.02 0.92 2.05
C SER A 47 -7.36 2.34 1.60
N GLU A 48 -8.52 2.87 2.02
CA GLU A 48 -8.91 4.25 1.74
C GLU A 48 -7.93 5.24 2.34
N ARG A 49 -7.60 5.05 3.62
CA ARG A 49 -6.61 5.90 4.32
C ARG A 49 -5.23 5.80 3.70
N ALA A 50 -4.75 4.58 3.43
CA ALA A 50 -3.46 4.39 2.77
C ALA A 50 -3.40 5.03 1.38
N SER A 51 -4.52 5.05 0.64
CA SER A 51 -4.59 5.70 -0.68
C SER A 51 -4.58 7.24 -0.59
N GLY A 52 -5.15 7.82 0.47
CA GLY A 52 -5.08 9.26 0.72
C GLY A 52 -3.70 9.71 1.24
N GLU A 53 -3.02 8.85 1.98
CA GLU A 53 -1.73 9.11 2.60
C GLU A 53 -0.57 8.74 1.65
N SER A 54 -0.31 9.61 0.67
CA SER A 54 0.88 9.46 -0.20
C SER A 54 2.15 10.01 0.46
N ALA A 55 3.31 9.86 -0.22
CA ALA A 55 4.59 10.47 0.17
C ALA A 55 4.51 11.99 0.45
N TRP A 56 3.41 12.64 0.05
CA TRP A 56 3.04 13.99 0.44
C TRP A 56 3.02 14.22 1.97
N LEU A 57 2.57 13.28 2.81
CA LEU A 57 2.54 13.53 4.26
C LEU A 57 3.92 13.38 4.91
N LEU A 58 4.77 12.51 4.38
CA LEU A 58 6.13 12.31 4.89
C LEU A 58 7.08 13.44 4.52
N LEU A 59 6.90 14.07 3.34
CA LEU A 59 7.80 15.12 2.84
C LEU A 59 7.13 16.50 2.77
N GLY A 60 5.85 16.55 2.42
CA GLY A 60 5.10 17.79 2.26
C GLY A 60 4.67 18.44 3.57
N LEU A 61 4.24 17.67 4.58
CA LEU A 61 3.86 18.24 5.88
C LEU A 61 5.08 18.86 6.63
N PRO A 62 6.22 18.15 6.75
CA PRO A 62 7.42 18.73 7.36
C PRO A 62 8.02 19.84 6.48
N GLY A 63 7.93 19.71 5.15
CA GLY A 63 8.38 20.74 4.21
C GLY A 63 7.58 22.04 4.32
N ALA A 64 6.26 21.95 4.47
CA ALA A 64 5.40 23.11 4.71
C ALA A 64 5.68 23.77 6.08
N ALA A 65 5.96 22.96 7.11
CA ALA A 65 6.33 23.45 8.44
C ALA A 65 7.76 24.04 8.50
N PHE A 66 8.66 23.61 7.63
CA PHE A 66 10.01 24.18 7.51
C PHE A 66 10.03 25.47 6.69
N ALA A 67 9.11 25.62 5.74
CA ALA A 67 8.98 26.81 4.90
C ALA A 67 8.21 27.97 5.57
N SER A 68 7.64 27.75 6.76
CA SER A 68 6.94 28.74 7.58
C SER A 68 7.83 29.40 8.63
#